data_AF-A0A7J5ZIJ1-F1
#
_entry.id   AF-A0A7J5ZIJ1-F1
#
_cell.length_a   1.000
_cell.length_b   1.000
_cell.length_c   1.000
_cell.angle_alpha   90.00
_cell.angle_beta   90.00
_cell.angle_gamma   90.00
#
_symmetry.space_group_name_H-M   'P 1'
#
loop_
_entity.id
_entity.type
_entity.pdbx_description
1 polymer ?
#
loop_
_entity_poly.entity_id
_entity_poly.type
_entity_poly.pdbx_seq_one_letter_code
_entity_poly.pdbx_strand_id
1 'polypeptide(L)'
;MSMDIRKDRGAGPNFSQVLQKDNVRWTSPLLCKLQGDVATGSGVDRHMMSTVIFKLMSGFHINLGSAAITKVFEGEPDHLTPSVSDGLLDNDMFAVAGRMIGHTFLHGGPSFPGLSPAIVHILFGGSLETTPLTLRDCPDLDIRDAVKMVSIEFKVTIWKLSGLEGDAELKDIDAVHQLCLSWELPTPNATNRKWLSEKLLLHAVIERTRPQINQFQKGLKETGLWSLLIQRRDVIPILFPRESEAQVTPQLNLHVCSQMILDCIIWPSSITFIFESYRVEDDDESDVVDVCRVSGYLKTFIENDSVLTDQSFLFNTASPAELKSLMKFWMGWEVPATEMRVEIVEAPLPTALTCFENLRLPRHYTLYKTFDEDLCACISTSYSGFGRI
;
A
#
# COMPACT_ATOMS: atom_id res chain seq x y z
N MET A 1 -19.14 13.46 0.58
CA MET A 1 -18.06 14.45 0.84
C MET A 1 -17.47 14.96 -0.48
N SER A 2 -17.09 16.23 -0.64
CA SER A 2 -16.46 16.75 -1.88
C SER A 2 -15.05 17.27 -1.64
N MET A 3 -14.10 16.86 -2.48
CA MET A 3 -12.68 17.14 -2.34
C MET A 3 -12.02 17.48 -3.68
N ASP A 4 -11.08 18.43 -3.64
CA ASP A 4 -10.28 18.91 -4.78
C ASP A 4 -8.80 18.53 -4.60
N ILE A 5 -8.15 18.05 -5.66
CA ILE A 5 -6.88 17.29 -5.60
C ILE A 5 -5.74 17.98 -6.39
N ARG A 6 -5.93 19.17 -7.00
CA ARG A 6 -4.84 19.89 -7.71
C ARG A 6 -4.35 21.19 -7.04
N LYS A 7 -3.03 21.41 -7.19
CA LYS A 7 -2.11 22.44 -6.66
C LYS A 7 -1.61 22.15 -5.24
N ASP A 8 -0.31 21.86 -5.06
CA ASP A 8 0.77 22.79 -5.41
C ASP A 8 2.03 22.12 -6.00
N ARG A 9 2.76 22.83 -6.86
CA ARG A 9 4.05 22.38 -7.46
C ARG A 9 5.23 22.51 -6.47
N GLY A 10 4.96 22.39 -5.18
CA GLY A 10 5.97 22.59 -4.12
C GLY A 10 5.47 22.31 -2.70
N ALA A 11 4.15 22.34 -2.48
CA ALA A 11 3.50 21.82 -1.29
C ALA A 11 2.63 20.62 -1.70
N GLY A 12 2.74 19.51 -0.97
CA GLY A 12 1.93 18.32 -1.26
C GLY A 12 0.43 18.67 -1.33
N PRO A 13 -0.38 17.84 -2.03
CA PRO A 13 -1.83 18.01 -2.08
C PRO A 13 -2.42 18.26 -0.69
N ASN A 14 -3.39 19.18 -0.62
CA ASN A 14 -4.09 19.65 0.57
C ASN A 14 -4.99 18.59 1.25
N PHE A 15 -4.60 17.31 1.17
CA PHE A 15 -5.27 16.17 1.80
C PHE A 15 -5.45 16.39 3.31
N SER A 16 -4.44 16.95 3.98
CA SER A 16 -4.49 17.27 5.41
C SER A 16 -5.64 18.23 5.73
N GLN A 17 -5.84 19.31 4.96
CA GLN A 17 -6.87 20.31 5.27
C GLN A 17 -8.30 19.79 5.17
N VAL A 18 -8.57 18.89 4.23
CA VAL A 18 -9.91 18.30 4.06
C VAL A 18 -10.16 17.20 5.08
N LEU A 19 -9.10 16.48 5.48
CA LEU A 19 -9.17 15.37 6.43
C LEU A 19 -8.94 15.79 7.89
N GLN A 20 -8.56 17.05 8.14
CA GLN A 20 -8.52 17.72 9.44
C GLN A 20 -9.88 18.33 9.82
N LYS A 21 -10.89 18.29 8.94
CA LYS A 21 -12.22 18.83 9.25
C LYS A 21 -12.92 17.98 10.31
N ASP A 22 -13.35 18.63 11.38
CA ASP A 22 -14.24 18.05 12.37
C ASP A 22 -15.66 17.86 11.80
N ASN A 23 -16.40 16.89 12.37
CA ASN A 23 -17.81 16.61 12.05
C ASN A 23 -18.10 16.22 10.58
N VAL A 24 -17.14 15.58 9.91
CA VAL A 24 -17.36 14.97 8.59
C VAL A 24 -18.13 13.66 8.74
N ARG A 25 -19.16 13.46 7.92
CA ARG A 25 -19.88 12.19 7.83
C ARG A 25 -19.11 11.22 6.92
N TRP A 26 -18.14 10.51 7.49
CA TRP A 26 -17.23 9.60 6.80
C TRP A 26 -17.89 8.42 6.08
N THR A 27 -19.15 8.11 6.41
CA THR A 27 -19.96 7.09 5.72
C THR A 27 -20.78 7.63 4.55
N SER A 28 -20.74 8.95 4.30
CA SER A 28 -21.46 9.54 3.16
C SER A 28 -20.81 9.16 1.84
N PRO A 29 -21.58 9.04 0.73
CA PRO A 29 -20.99 8.82 -0.59
C PRO A 29 -19.87 9.83 -0.90
N LEU A 30 -18.75 9.32 -1.40
CA LEU A 30 -17.64 10.14 -1.84
C LEU A 30 -17.96 10.74 -3.22
N LEU A 31 -17.63 12.02 -3.39
CA LEU A 31 -17.79 12.75 -4.65
C LEU A 31 -16.53 13.60 -4.87
N CYS A 32 -15.47 12.97 -5.37
CA CYS A 32 -14.23 13.65 -5.72
C CYS A 32 -14.35 14.39 -7.06
N LYS A 33 -13.71 15.54 -7.14
CA LYS A 33 -13.54 16.31 -8.38
C LYS A 33 -12.09 16.74 -8.51
N LEU A 34 -11.54 16.70 -9.71
CA LEU A 34 -10.23 17.28 -10.00
C LEU A 34 -10.46 18.68 -10.58
N GLN A 35 -10.17 19.75 -9.83
CA GLN A 35 -10.43 21.10 -10.33
C GLN A 35 -9.57 21.40 -11.57
N GLY A 36 -10.23 21.92 -12.61
CA GLY A 36 -9.63 22.13 -13.93
C GLY A 36 -9.64 20.88 -14.83
N ASP A 37 -10.26 19.79 -14.38
CA ASP A 37 -10.53 18.59 -15.17
C ASP A 37 -12.05 18.39 -15.29
N VAL A 38 -12.50 17.84 -16.41
CA VAL A 38 -13.90 17.42 -16.62
C VAL A 38 -14.17 16.04 -16.02
N ALA A 39 -13.13 15.33 -15.58
CA ALA A 39 -13.25 14.02 -14.97
C ALA A 39 -14.09 14.04 -13.68
N THR A 40 -15.18 13.28 -13.69
CA THR A 40 -16.05 12.99 -12.55
C THR A 40 -16.41 11.50 -12.53
N GLY A 41 -16.79 10.96 -11.37
CA GLY A 41 -17.27 9.58 -11.22
C GLY A 41 -16.35 8.69 -10.40
N SER A 42 -16.71 7.41 -10.30
CA SER A 42 -16.10 6.41 -9.41
C SER A 42 -14.59 6.22 -9.63
N GLY A 43 -14.09 6.43 -10.85
CA GLY A 43 -12.65 6.38 -11.12
C GLY A 43 -11.90 7.44 -10.31
N VAL A 44 -12.39 8.68 -10.28
CA VAL A 44 -11.74 9.78 -9.55
C VAL A 44 -11.71 9.50 -8.05
N ASP A 45 -12.78 8.90 -7.53
CA ASP A 45 -12.85 8.45 -6.14
C ASP A 45 -11.80 7.36 -5.83
N ARG A 46 -11.66 6.35 -6.71
CA ARG A 46 -10.63 5.31 -6.59
C ARG A 46 -9.21 5.86 -6.64
N HIS A 47 -8.95 6.80 -7.54
CA HIS A 47 -7.65 7.48 -7.64
C HIS A 47 -7.29 8.22 -6.36
N MET A 48 -8.26 8.94 -5.81
CA MET A 48 -8.10 9.67 -4.56
C MET A 48 -7.73 8.72 -3.42
N MET A 49 -8.48 7.63 -3.25
CA MET A 49 -8.22 6.63 -2.20
C MET A 49 -6.84 5.97 -2.35
N SER A 50 -6.49 5.55 -3.58
CA SER A 50 -5.16 4.99 -3.87
C SER A 50 -4.04 5.97 -3.57
N THR A 51 -4.23 7.24 -3.91
CA THR A 51 -3.24 8.30 -3.64
C THR A 51 -3.09 8.55 -2.14
N VAL A 52 -4.19 8.51 -1.39
CA VAL A 52 -4.18 8.67 0.07
C VAL A 52 -3.37 7.58 0.74
N ILE A 53 -3.64 6.30 0.43
CA ILE A 53 -2.88 5.17 0.99
C ILE A 53 -1.41 5.23 0.53
N PHE A 54 -1.16 5.50 -0.75
CA PHE A 54 0.20 5.66 -1.26
C PHE A 54 0.98 6.76 -0.53
N LYS A 55 0.36 7.90 -0.23
CA LYS A 55 1.00 8.99 0.52
C LYS A 55 1.23 8.64 1.99
N LEU A 56 0.34 7.87 2.62
CA LEU A 56 0.60 7.35 3.96
C LEU A 56 1.83 6.43 4.01
N MET A 57 2.03 5.61 2.97
CA MET A 57 3.17 4.69 2.88
C MET A 57 4.48 5.37 2.45
N SER A 58 4.42 6.25 1.44
CA SER A 58 5.60 6.91 0.86
C SER A 58 6.01 8.17 1.61
N GLY A 59 5.09 8.78 2.37
CA GLY A 59 5.28 10.02 3.11
C GLY A 59 4.68 11.24 2.40
N PHE A 60 4.63 12.34 3.15
CA PHE A 60 4.08 13.61 2.72
C PHE A 60 5.18 14.68 2.64
N HIS A 61 5.05 15.60 1.69
CA HIS A 61 5.84 16.83 1.69
C HIS A 61 5.14 17.84 2.61
N ILE A 62 5.36 17.71 3.92
CA ILE A 62 4.84 18.64 4.92
C ILE A 62 5.99 19.56 5.31
N ASN A 63 5.79 20.86 5.19
CA ASN A 63 6.81 21.86 5.48
C ASN A 63 6.91 22.07 7.01
N LEU A 64 7.48 21.09 7.72
CA LEU A 64 7.75 21.12 9.16
C LEU A 64 9.15 21.69 9.47
N GLY A 65 9.70 22.51 8.56
CA GLY A 65 11.01 23.16 8.73
C GLY A 65 12.20 22.42 8.09
N SER A 66 11.96 21.33 7.34
CA SER A 66 12.98 20.67 6.52
C SER A 66 12.42 20.33 5.13
N ALA A 67 13.28 20.30 4.11
CA ALA A 67 12.91 19.93 2.74
C ALA A 67 12.67 18.40 2.55
N ALA A 68 12.65 17.62 3.64
CA ALA A 68 12.53 16.17 3.60
C ALA A 68 11.07 15.69 3.53
N ILE A 69 10.88 14.50 2.95
CA ILE A 69 9.62 13.77 3.01
C ILE A 69 9.38 13.37 4.48
N THR A 70 8.26 13.80 5.05
CA THR A 70 7.84 13.43 6.41
C THR A 70 6.94 12.19 6.35
N LYS A 71 7.32 11.13 7.07
CA LYS A 71 6.52 9.91 7.15
C LYS A 71 5.72 9.88 8.46
N VAL A 72 4.45 9.51 8.35
CA VAL A 72 3.60 9.25 9.53
C VAL A 72 3.94 7.90 10.14
N PHE A 73 4.30 6.92 9.31
CA PHE A 73 4.76 5.61 9.74
C PHE A 73 6.16 5.34 9.20
N GLU A 74 7.04 4.83 10.06
CA GLU A 74 8.45 4.58 9.79
C GLU A 74 8.81 3.13 10.10
N GLY A 75 9.89 2.65 9.49
CA GLY A 75 10.39 1.30 9.68
C GLY A 75 10.52 0.54 8.36
N GLU A 76 10.81 -0.74 8.51
CA GLU A 76 10.93 -1.68 7.41
C GLU A 76 9.57 -2.21 6.97
N PRO A 77 9.46 -2.79 5.76
CA PRO A 77 8.30 -3.58 5.36
C PRO A 77 7.90 -4.54 6.48
N ASP A 78 6.59 -4.67 6.71
CA ASP A 78 6.01 -5.51 7.78
C ASP A 78 6.28 -5.08 9.23
N HIS A 79 6.96 -3.95 9.42
CA HIS A 79 7.37 -3.44 10.73
C HIS A 79 7.17 -1.92 10.83
N LEU A 80 6.17 -1.38 10.12
CA LEU A 80 5.86 0.05 10.17
C LEU A 80 5.29 0.41 11.54
N THR A 81 5.82 1.49 12.13
CA THR A 81 5.41 2.02 13.43
C THR A 81 5.16 3.53 13.33
N PRO A 82 4.27 4.11 14.17
CA PRO A 82 4.06 5.55 14.18
C PRO A 82 5.38 6.28 14.47
N SER A 83 5.69 7.32 13.70
CA SER A 83 6.89 8.12 13.93
C SER A 83 6.81 8.88 15.25
N VAL A 84 7.97 9.16 15.85
CA VAL A 84 8.08 9.88 17.14
C VAL A 84 8.02 11.41 16.98
N SER A 85 7.49 11.90 15.85
CA SER A 85 7.47 13.33 15.55
C SER A 85 6.39 14.06 16.35
N ASP A 86 6.81 14.92 17.28
CA ASP A 86 5.91 15.80 18.03
C ASP A 86 5.14 16.73 17.10
N GLY A 87 5.79 17.25 16.04
CA GLY A 87 5.12 18.08 15.04
C GLY A 87 3.96 17.38 14.32
N LEU A 88 4.06 16.07 14.06
CA LEU A 88 2.94 15.30 13.51
C LEU A 88 1.85 15.05 14.56
N LEU A 89 2.24 14.78 15.81
CA LEU A 89 1.32 14.56 16.92
C LEU A 89 0.49 15.83 17.22
N ASP A 90 1.15 16.98 17.32
CA ASP A 90 0.54 18.29 17.61
C ASP A 90 -0.43 18.73 16.51
N ASN A 91 -0.23 18.29 15.26
CA ASN A 91 -1.09 18.58 14.12
C ASN A 91 -2.16 17.51 13.85
N ASP A 92 -2.41 16.62 14.83
CA ASP A 92 -3.40 15.53 14.74
C ASP A 92 -3.21 14.59 13.54
N MET A 93 -1.98 14.47 13.01
CA MET A 93 -1.73 13.75 11.77
C MET A 93 -1.94 12.24 11.89
N PHE A 94 -1.81 11.66 13.08
CA PHE A 94 -2.14 10.25 13.29
C PHE A 94 -3.65 10.02 13.30
N ALA A 95 -4.45 10.98 13.81
CA ALA A 95 -5.91 10.90 13.69
C ALA A 95 -6.34 11.07 12.24
N VAL A 96 -5.72 11.99 11.52
CA VAL A 96 -5.91 12.13 10.06
C VAL A 96 -5.61 10.82 9.34
N ALA A 97 -4.51 10.15 9.66
CA ALA A 97 -4.16 8.84 9.09
C ALA A 97 -5.20 7.76 9.41
N GLY A 98 -5.71 7.72 10.65
CA GLY A 98 -6.81 6.83 11.04
C GLY A 98 -8.07 7.08 10.23
N ARG A 99 -8.42 8.36 10.00
CA ARG A 99 -9.56 8.75 9.16
C ARG A 99 -9.36 8.38 7.70
N MET A 100 -8.17 8.62 7.14
CA MET A 100 -7.79 8.23 5.77
C MET A 100 -7.98 6.74 5.53
N ILE A 101 -7.44 5.90 6.41
CA ILE A 101 -7.49 4.45 6.30
C ILE A 101 -8.93 3.97 6.49
N GLY A 102 -9.62 4.47 7.52
CA GLY A 102 -10.99 4.07 7.79
C GLY A 102 -11.96 4.46 6.67
N HIS A 103 -11.83 5.67 6.13
CA HIS A 103 -12.65 6.14 5.01
C HIS A 103 -12.39 5.34 3.74
N THR A 104 -11.12 5.06 3.42
CA THR A 104 -10.75 4.23 2.27
C THR A 104 -11.40 2.85 2.37
N PHE A 105 -11.29 2.21 3.54
CA PHE A 105 -11.88 0.90 3.77
C PHE A 105 -13.41 0.88 3.63
N LEU A 106 -14.11 1.88 4.18
CA LEU A 106 -15.58 1.96 4.11
C LEU A 106 -16.11 2.09 2.67
N HIS A 107 -15.28 2.56 1.75
CA HIS A 107 -15.61 2.69 0.33
C HIS A 107 -14.96 1.62 -0.55
N GLY A 108 -14.47 0.52 0.04
CA GLY A 108 -13.90 -0.62 -0.69
C GLY A 108 -12.52 -0.35 -1.29
N GLY A 109 -11.82 0.68 -0.81
CA GLY A 109 -10.48 1.02 -1.29
C GLY A 109 -9.34 0.21 -0.69
N PRO A 110 -8.09 0.55 -1.05
CA PRO A 110 -6.93 -0.24 -0.69
C PRO A 110 -6.74 -0.34 0.83
N SER A 111 -6.25 -1.49 1.27
CA SER A 111 -5.80 -1.70 2.65
C SER A 111 -4.54 -0.89 2.96
N PHE A 112 -4.15 -0.83 4.23
CA PHE A 112 -2.88 -0.23 4.66
C PHE A 112 -1.91 -1.33 5.09
N PRO A 113 -1.08 -1.85 4.16
CA PRO A 113 -0.21 -2.99 4.44
C PRO A 113 1.02 -2.61 5.28
N GLY A 114 1.61 -3.62 5.92
CA GLY A 114 2.96 -3.52 6.50
C GLY A 114 3.02 -2.87 7.89
N LEU A 115 1.88 -2.53 8.48
CA LEU A 115 1.82 -2.09 9.88
C LEU A 115 2.36 -3.20 10.80
N SER A 116 3.22 -2.83 11.75
CA SER A 116 3.81 -3.78 12.70
C SER A 116 2.74 -4.57 13.45
N PRO A 117 2.86 -5.91 13.57
CA PRO A 117 1.95 -6.73 14.37
C PRO A 117 1.90 -6.30 15.83
N ALA A 118 3.00 -5.77 16.36
CA ALA A 118 3.04 -5.22 17.71
C ALA A 118 2.14 -3.98 17.85
N ILE A 119 2.17 -3.09 16.85
CA ILE A 119 1.29 -1.91 16.82
C ILE A 119 -0.16 -2.32 16.65
N VAL A 120 -0.48 -3.27 15.76
CA VAL A 120 -1.84 -3.80 15.59
C VAL A 120 -2.34 -4.40 16.91
N HIS A 121 -1.54 -5.25 17.56
CA HIS A 121 -1.88 -5.86 18.86
C HIS A 121 -2.24 -4.81 19.91
N ILE A 122 -1.40 -3.78 20.06
CA ILE A 122 -1.62 -2.71 21.04
C ILE A 122 -2.80 -1.81 20.66
N LEU A 123 -2.93 -1.42 19.40
CA LEU A 123 -4.02 -0.60 18.88
C LEU A 123 -5.39 -1.20 19.25
N PHE A 124 -5.46 -2.53 19.22
CA PHE A 124 -6.68 -3.31 19.47
C PHE A 124 -6.81 -3.85 20.90
N GLY A 125 -6.01 -3.34 21.85
CA GLY A 125 -6.18 -3.60 23.28
C GLY A 125 -5.42 -4.82 23.81
N GLY A 126 -4.45 -5.34 23.06
CA GLY A 126 -3.53 -6.37 23.54
C GLY A 126 -2.64 -5.88 24.69
N SER A 127 -2.15 -6.80 25.52
CA SER A 127 -1.28 -6.48 26.65
C SER A 127 0.17 -6.28 26.20
N LEU A 128 0.92 -5.44 26.94
CA LEU A 128 2.35 -5.22 26.70
C LEU A 128 3.16 -6.51 26.84
N GLU A 129 2.78 -7.40 27.75
CA GLU A 129 3.46 -8.68 28.01
C GLU A 129 3.36 -9.67 26.84
N THR A 130 2.28 -9.62 26.06
CA THR A 130 2.02 -10.53 24.94
C THR A 130 2.35 -9.92 23.59
N THR A 131 2.93 -8.72 23.57
CA THR A 131 3.19 -7.98 22.35
C THR A 131 4.29 -8.68 21.54
N PRO A 132 4.05 -9.04 20.26
CA PRO A 132 5.01 -9.78 19.43
C PRO A 132 6.11 -8.85 18.88
N LEU A 133 6.87 -8.22 19.78
CA LEU A 133 7.85 -7.20 19.45
C LEU A 133 9.18 -7.80 18.98
N THR A 134 9.76 -7.23 17.93
CA THR A 134 11.06 -7.63 17.37
C THR A 134 11.95 -6.40 17.15
N LEU A 135 13.26 -6.61 17.00
CA LEU A 135 14.20 -5.52 16.73
C LEU A 135 13.84 -4.71 15.47
N ARG A 136 13.19 -5.35 14.50
CA ARG A 136 12.79 -4.73 13.23
C ARG A 136 11.67 -3.69 13.41
N ASP A 137 10.89 -3.78 14.48
CA ASP A 137 9.83 -2.83 14.80
C ASP A 137 10.36 -1.47 15.29
N CYS A 138 11.63 -1.38 15.70
CA CYS A 138 12.24 -0.10 16.03
C CYS A 138 12.79 0.56 14.76
N PRO A 139 12.36 1.74 14.32
CA PRO A 139 12.93 2.37 13.11
C PRO A 139 14.32 2.98 13.35
N ASP A 140 14.68 3.26 14.59
CA ASP A 140 15.92 3.93 14.99
C ASP A 140 17.08 2.92 15.08
N LEU A 141 18.09 3.09 14.22
CA LEU A 141 19.24 2.20 14.14
C LEU A 141 20.14 2.28 15.39
N ASP A 142 20.27 3.46 16.00
CA ASP A 142 21.09 3.65 17.19
C ASP A 142 20.47 2.93 18.39
N ILE A 143 19.14 3.02 18.52
CA ILE A 143 18.40 2.27 19.54
C ILE A 143 18.50 0.76 19.27
N ARG A 144 18.38 0.30 18.02
CA ARG A 144 18.55 -1.13 17.68
C ARG A 144 19.91 -1.64 18.10
N ASP A 145 20.96 -0.87 17.85
CA ASP A 145 22.32 -1.26 18.18
C ASP A 145 22.55 -1.24 19.69
N ALA A 146 22.00 -0.26 20.42
CA ALA A 146 21.97 -0.28 21.88
C ALA A 146 21.25 -1.52 22.44
N VAL A 147 20.08 -1.88 21.89
CA VAL A 147 19.34 -3.08 22.31
C VAL A 147 20.15 -4.35 22.01
N LYS A 148 20.80 -4.45 20.85
CA LYS A 148 21.70 -5.58 20.53
C LYS A 148 22.90 -5.63 21.48
N MET A 149 23.52 -4.50 21.81
CA MET A 149 24.65 -4.44 22.74
C MET A 149 24.25 -4.92 24.15
N VAL A 150 23.04 -4.58 24.60
CA VAL A 150 22.49 -5.07 25.87
C VAL A 150 22.10 -6.55 25.78
N SER A 151 21.51 -6.98 24.66
CA SER A 151 20.97 -8.33 24.48
C SER A 151 22.02 -9.40 24.18
N ILE A 152 23.07 -9.07 23.45
CA ILE A 152 24.14 -10.02 23.15
C ILE A 152 24.99 -10.15 24.42
N GLU A 153 25.47 -11.36 24.71
CA GLU A 153 26.64 -11.59 25.58
C GLU A 153 27.90 -10.97 24.94
N PHE A 154 27.86 -9.72 24.47
CA PHE A 154 28.94 -9.14 23.70
C PHE A 154 30.06 -8.81 24.67
N LYS A 155 30.96 -9.80 24.74
CA LYS A 155 32.33 -9.71 25.19
C LYS A 155 32.63 -9.70 26.70
N VAL A 156 31.76 -10.10 27.65
CA VAL A 156 32.32 -10.40 29.01
C VAL A 156 33.41 -11.50 28.95
N THR A 157 33.38 -12.35 27.92
CA THR A 157 34.43 -13.35 27.65
C THR A 157 35.67 -12.77 26.92
N ILE A 158 35.55 -11.69 26.15
CA ILE A 158 36.72 -10.98 25.56
C ILE A 158 37.31 -9.95 26.54
N TRP A 159 36.51 -9.38 27.44
CA TRP A 159 36.93 -8.52 28.55
C TRP A 159 37.99 -9.18 29.44
N LYS A 160 38.00 -10.52 29.51
CA LYS A 160 38.98 -11.28 30.28
C LYS A 160 40.20 -11.74 29.48
N LEU A 161 40.18 -11.62 28.14
CA LEU A 161 41.18 -12.23 27.25
C LEU A 161 41.93 -11.26 26.33
N SER A 162 41.42 -10.07 25.97
CA SER A 162 42.05 -9.27 24.91
C SER A 162 42.87 -8.05 25.33
N GLY A 163 42.83 -7.56 26.57
CA GLY A 163 43.78 -6.55 27.08
C GLY A 163 44.07 -5.36 26.14
N LEU A 164 43.08 -4.90 25.37
CA LEU A 164 43.24 -3.86 24.36
C LEU A 164 42.37 -2.67 24.76
N GLU A 165 43.05 -1.63 25.24
CA GLU A 165 42.49 -0.30 25.51
C GLU A 165 42.31 0.45 24.18
N GLY A 166 41.09 0.90 23.89
CA GLY A 166 40.81 1.77 22.76
C GLY A 166 39.62 2.71 23.03
N ASP A 167 39.82 4.02 22.84
CA ASP A 167 38.88 5.11 23.12
C ASP A 167 37.54 5.05 22.37
N ALA A 168 37.43 4.25 21.31
CA ALA A 168 36.20 4.09 20.54
C ALA A 168 35.17 3.19 21.26
N GLU A 169 35.63 2.15 21.99
CA GLU A 169 34.75 1.15 22.63
C GLU A 169 34.18 1.64 23.98
N LEU A 170 34.81 2.64 24.62
CA LEU A 170 34.30 3.32 25.82
C LEU A 170 33.09 4.23 25.52
N LYS A 171 33.02 4.79 24.30
CA LYS A 171 31.94 5.69 23.88
C LYS A 171 30.61 4.95 23.69
N ASP A 172 30.65 3.71 23.22
CA ASP A 172 29.44 2.91 22.96
C ASP A 172 28.75 2.46 24.26
N ILE A 173 29.53 2.12 25.30
CA ILE A 173 28.99 1.79 26.63
C ILE A 173 28.39 3.04 27.30
N ASP A 174 29.06 4.18 27.16
CA ASP A 174 28.53 5.46 27.65
C ASP A 174 27.21 5.80 26.93
N ALA A 175 27.10 5.60 25.61
CA ALA A 175 25.86 5.84 24.86
C ALA A 175 24.68 5.00 25.40
N VAL A 176 24.89 3.70 25.67
CA VAL A 176 23.86 2.84 26.27
C VAL A 176 23.50 3.30 27.68
N HIS A 177 24.50 3.69 28.49
CA HIS A 177 24.25 4.22 29.83
C HIS A 177 23.47 5.53 29.80
N GLN A 178 23.84 6.48 28.93
CA GLN A 178 23.13 7.73 28.74
C GLN A 178 21.69 7.49 28.26
N LEU A 179 21.48 6.54 27.35
CA LEU A 179 20.15 6.16 26.89
C LEU A 179 19.30 5.63 28.05
N CYS A 180 19.81 4.67 28.84
CA CYS A 180 19.11 4.15 30.00
C CYS A 180 18.80 5.25 31.02
N LEU A 181 19.75 6.13 31.31
CA LEU A 181 19.53 7.27 32.21
C LEU A 181 18.44 8.21 31.68
N SER A 182 18.46 8.54 30.39
CA SER A 182 17.48 9.43 29.76
C SER A 182 16.06 8.89 29.78
N TRP A 183 15.89 7.57 29.86
CA TRP A 183 14.60 6.87 29.92
C TRP A 183 14.28 6.31 31.31
N GLU A 184 15.04 6.72 32.34
CA GLU A 184 14.85 6.30 33.73
C GLU A 184 14.94 4.77 33.94
N LEU A 185 15.76 4.11 33.12
CA LEU A 185 16.01 2.67 33.17
C LEU A 185 17.29 2.35 33.95
N PRO A 186 17.36 1.19 34.64
CA PRO A 186 18.54 0.80 35.39
C PRO A 186 19.73 0.51 34.46
N THR A 187 20.94 0.72 34.97
CA THR A 187 22.17 0.40 34.24
C THR A 187 22.24 -1.09 33.88
N PRO A 188 22.71 -1.44 32.67
CA PRO A 188 22.89 -2.84 32.27
C PRO A 188 23.84 -3.59 33.21
N ASN A 189 23.40 -4.73 33.72
CA ASN A 189 24.19 -5.65 34.53
C ASN A 189 23.83 -7.10 34.17
N ALA A 190 24.64 -8.07 34.58
CA ALA A 190 24.49 -9.46 34.15
C ALA A 190 23.11 -10.08 34.43
N THR A 191 22.37 -9.60 35.43
CA THR A 191 21.08 -10.17 35.83
C THR A 191 19.89 -9.48 35.14
N ASN A 192 20.01 -8.22 34.75
CA ASN A 192 18.92 -7.45 34.14
C ASN A 192 18.99 -7.33 32.61
N ARG A 193 20.09 -7.74 31.96
CA ARG A 193 20.30 -7.48 30.51
C ARG A 193 19.16 -7.91 29.61
N LYS A 194 18.67 -9.14 29.78
CA LYS A 194 17.55 -9.66 28.97
C LYS A 194 16.28 -8.84 29.14
N TRP A 195 15.92 -8.57 30.39
CA TRP A 195 14.77 -7.73 30.70
C TRP A 195 14.96 -6.31 30.17
N LEU A 196 16.18 -5.76 30.28
CA LEU A 196 16.50 -4.41 29.87
C LEU A 196 16.47 -4.26 28.35
N SER A 197 16.95 -5.24 27.58
CA SER A 197 16.85 -5.20 26.11
C SER A 197 15.40 -5.25 25.65
N GLU A 198 14.58 -6.14 26.23
CA GLU A 198 13.14 -6.21 25.98
C GLU A 198 12.43 -4.90 26.37
N LYS A 199 12.78 -4.32 27.53
CA LYS A 199 12.18 -3.08 28.03
C LYS A 199 12.59 -1.85 27.21
N LEU A 200 13.85 -1.75 26.78
CA LEU A 200 14.33 -0.69 25.89
C LEU A 200 13.57 -0.71 24.57
N LEU A 201 13.40 -1.90 23.98
CA LEU A 201 12.68 -2.06 22.73
C LEU A 201 11.18 -1.71 22.90
N LEU A 202 10.55 -2.21 23.97
CA LEU A 202 9.16 -1.90 24.30
C LEU A 202 8.94 -0.40 24.49
N HIS A 203 9.85 0.25 25.21
CA HIS A 203 9.79 1.68 25.46
C HIS A 203 9.91 2.47 24.15
N ALA A 204 10.93 2.15 23.34
CA ALA A 204 11.21 2.83 22.09
C ALA A 204 10.06 2.72 21.08
N VAL A 205 9.45 1.54 20.97
CA VAL A 205 8.46 1.26 19.92
C VAL A 205 7.03 1.55 20.38
N ILE A 206 6.66 1.22 21.61
CA ILE A 206 5.26 1.25 22.08
C ILE A 206 5.00 2.37 23.07
N GLU A 207 5.84 2.53 24.09
CA GLU A 207 5.56 3.51 25.16
C GLU A 207 5.74 4.94 24.66
N ARG A 208 6.83 5.21 23.92
CA ARG A 208 7.09 6.53 23.32
C ARG A 208 6.09 6.92 22.25
N THR A 209 5.55 5.94 21.51
CA THR A 209 4.57 6.19 20.44
C THR A 209 3.11 6.07 20.93
N ARG A 210 2.89 5.88 22.24
CA ARG A 210 1.54 5.67 22.79
C ARG A 210 0.57 6.80 22.47
N PRO A 211 0.95 8.09 22.57
CA PRO A 211 0.08 9.19 22.15
C PRO A 211 -0.33 9.08 20.67
N GLN A 212 0.61 8.74 19.78
CA GLN A 212 0.40 8.57 18.35
C GLN A 212 -0.54 7.40 18.07
N ILE A 213 -0.34 6.25 18.72
CA ILE A 213 -1.24 5.08 18.62
C ILE A 213 -2.66 5.46 19.08
N ASN A 214 -2.79 6.18 20.20
CA ASN A 214 -4.09 6.62 20.72
C ASN A 214 -4.79 7.58 19.74
N GLN A 215 -4.04 8.51 19.16
CA GLN A 215 -4.56 9.47 18.18
C GLN A 215 -4.93 8.76 16.86
N PHE A 216 -4.15 7.78 16.42
CA PHE A 216 -4.49 6.91 15.29
C PHE A 216 -5.79 6.13 15.53
N GLN A 217 -5.95 5.55 16.72
CA GLN A 217 -7.16 4.87 17.14
C GLN A 217 -8.37 5.81 17.15
N LYS A 218 -8.20 7.04 17.63
CA LYS A 218 -9.23 8.09 17.61
C LYS A 218 -9.70 8.35 16.18
N GLY A 219 -8.78 8.50 15.23
CA GLY A 219 -9.12 8.68 13.82
C GLY A 219 -9.96 7.52 13.24
N LEU A 220 -9.61 6.27 13.55
CA LEU A 220 -10.41 5.10 13.13
C LEU A 220 -11.79 5.05 13.80
N LYS A 221 -11.92 5.55 15.04
CA LYS A 221 -13.21 5.65 15.74
C LYS A 221 -14.13 6.67 15.10
N GLU A 222 -13.59 7.81 14.67
CA GLU A 222 -14.36 8.90 14.08
C GLU A 222 -15.00 8.52 12.74
N THR A 223 -14.44 7.56 11.99
CA THR A 223 -15.06 7.06 10.75
C THR A 223 -16.26 6.16 10.98
N GLY A 224 -16.46 5.67 12.21
CA GLY A 224 -17.44 4.64 12.54
C GLY A 224 -16.96 3.20 12.27
N LEU A 225 -15.75 3.02 11.72
CA LEU A 225 -15.20 1.69 11.43
C LEU A 225 -14.87 0.88 12.70
N TRP A 226 -14.56 1.55 13.80
CA TRP A 226 -14.07 0.92 15.02
C TRP A 226 -15.03 -0.13 15.62
N SER A 227 -16.34 0.11 15.58
CA SER A 227 -17.32 -0.86 16.09
C SER A 227 -17.31 -2.16 15.29
N LEU A 228 -17.12 -2.06 13.97
CA LEU A 228 -16.98 -3.22 13.09
C LEU A 228 -15.72 -4.01 13.46
N LEU A 229 -14.58 -3.34 13.64
CA LEU A 229 -13.30 -3.99 13.95
C LEU A 229 -13.28 -4.68 15.31
N ILE A 230 -14.03 -4.17 16.30
CA ILE A 230 -14.21 -4.85 17.58
C ILE A 230 -15.08 -6.10 17.42
N GLN A 231 -16.21 -5.99 16.68
CA GLN A 231 -17.16 -7.08 16.51
C GLN A 231 -16.65 -8.18 15.58
N ARG A 232 -15.84 -7.82 14.59
CA ARG A 232 -15.30 -8.69 13.54
C ARG A 232 -13.78 -8.55 13.48
N ARG A 233 -13.10 -9.20 14.42
CA ARG A 233 -11.64 -9.23 14.51
C ARG A 233 -10.97 -9.81 13.26
N ASP A 234 -11.68 -10.68 12.55
CA ASP A 234 -11.28 -11.29 11.28
C ASP A 234 -11.14 -10.27 10.13
N VAL A 235 -11.68 -9.06 10.28
CA VAL A 235 -11.52 -7.97 9.31
C VAL A 235 -10.20 -7.21 9.51
N ILE A 236 -9.58 -7.32 10.69
CA ILE A 236 -8.33 -6.59 10.99
C ILE A 236 -7.20 -6.96 10.01
N PRO A 237 -6.95 -8.25 9.67
CA PRO A 237 -5.97 -8.62 8.66
C PRO A 237 -6.30 -8.15 7.25
N ILE A 238 -7.57 -7.83 6.95
CA ILE A 238 -7.97 -7.25 5.66
C ILE A 238 -7.63 -5.76 5.63
N LEU A 239 -7.82 -5.05 6.74
CA LEU A 239 -7.50 -3.63 6.86
C LEU A 239 -5.98 -3.36 6.95
N PHE A 240 -5.28 -4.21 7.71
CA PHE A 240 -3.85 -4.13 7.98
C PHE A 240 -3.14 -5.46 7.62
N PRO A 241 -3.10 -5.85 6.34
CA PRO A 241 -2.41 -7.05 5.93
C PRO A 241 -0.90 -6.90 6.12
N ARG A 242 -0.18 -8.01 6.22
CA ARG A 242 1.27 -7.98 6.08
C ARG A 242 1.61 -7.45 4.69
N GLU A 243 2.63 -6.63 4.57
CA GLU A 243 3.21 -6.29 3.28
C GLU A 243 3.73 -7.55 2.58
N SER A 244 4.28 -8.53 3.30
CA SER A 244 4.56 -9.83 2.70
C SER A 244 3.30 -10.56 2.25
N GLU A 245 2.13 -10.41 2.86
CA GLU A 245 0.89 -11.03 2.32
C GLU A 245 0.33 -10.21 1.14
N ALA A 246 0.52 -8.89 1.16
CA ALA A 246 0.12 -7.98 0.10
C ALA A 246 1.06 -8.00 -1.12
N GLN A 247 2.32 -8.43 -0.95
CA GLN A 247 3.36 -8.55 -1.99
C GLN A 247 3.67 -10.01 -2.34
N VAL A 248 3.62 -10.93 -1.36
CA VAL A 248 3.80 -12.38 -1.49
C VAL A 248 2.42 -13.05 -1.43
N THR A 249 1.74 -12.99 -2.55
CA THR A 249 1.15 -14.20 -3.14
C THR A 249 1.19 -14.21 -4.69
N PRO A 250 2.36 -14.00 -5.33
CA PRO A 250 2.64 -14.38 -6.72
C PRO A 250 2.55 -15.85 -7.10
N GLN A 251 2.37 -16.78 -6.16
CA GLN A 251 2.30 -18.22 -6.51
C GLN A 251 1.09 -18.92 -5.87
N LEU A 252 0.72 -18.59 -4.63
CA LEU A 252 -0.49 -19.14 -4.00
C LEU A 252 -1.77 -18.36 -4.30
N ASN A 253 -1.67 -17.04 -4.57
CA ASN A 253 -2.77 -16.25 -5.15
C ASN A 253 -2.56 -15.97 -6.64
N LEU A 254 -1.55 -16.48 -7.36
CA LEU A 254 -1.55 -16.24 -8.81
C LEU A 254 -2.72 -16.93 -9.48
N HIS A 255 -2.97 -18.19 -9.09
CA HIS A 255 -4.12 -18.97 -9.55
C HIS A 255 -5.45 -18.41 -9.00
N VAL A 256 -5.43 -17.82 -7.80
CA VAL A 256 -6.63 -17.24 -7.18
C VAL A 256 -6.91 -15.84 -7.73
N CYS A 257 -5.89 -15.01 -7.99
CA CYS A 257 -6.01 -13.67 -8.55
C CYS A 257 -6.31 -13.70 -10.05
N SER A 258 -5.67 -14.57 -10.85
CA SER A 258 -6.02 -14.69 -12.27
C SER A 258 -7.46 -15.16 -12.42
N GLN A 259 -7.86 -16.22 -11.69
CA GLN A 259 -9.23 -16.72 -11.72
C GLN A 259 -10.23 -15.70 -11.17
N MET A 260 -9.94 -15.03 -10.04
CA MET A 260 -10.80 -13.97 -9.53
C MET A 260 -10.95 -12.81 -10.51
N ILE A 261 -9.86 -12.40 -11.18
CA ILE A 261 -9.93 -11.35 -12.20
C ILE A 261 -10.85 -11.83 -13.32
N LEU A 262 -10.62 -13.04 -13.87
CA LEU A 262 -11.40 -13.60 -14.98
C LEU A 262 -12.88 -13.77 -14.64
N ASP A 263 -13.20 -14.20 -13.42
CA ASP A 263 -14.57 -14.38 -12.94
C ASP A 263 -15.33 -13.05 -12.85
N CYS A 264 -14.61 -11.94 -12.67
CA CYS A 264 -15.17 -10.59 -12.65
C CYS A 264 -15.33 -10.01 -14.06
N ILE A 265 -14.81 -10.63 -15.13
CA ILE A 265 -14.86 -10.07 -16.49
C ILE A 265 -16.20 -10.36 -17.17
N ILE A 266 -16.87 -9.29 -17.62
CA ILE A 266 -17.93 -9.32 -18.61
C ILE A 266 -17.27 -9.27 -19.99
N TRP A 267 -17.21 -10.43 -20.64
CA TRP A 267 -16.59 -10.60 -21.95
C TRP A 267 -17.46 -10.03 -23.08
N PRO A 268 -16.85 -9.41 -24.10
CA PRO A 268 -17.56 -8.85 -25.24
C PRO A 268 -18.15 -9.98 -26.10
N SER A 269 -19.34 -9.73 -26.64
CA SER A 269 -20.00 -10.62 -27.61
C SER A 269 -19.94 -10.08 -29.04
N SER A 270 -19.50 -8.84 -29.22
CA SER A 270 -19.44 -8.12 -30.50
C SER A 270 -18.40 -7.00 -30.45
N ILE A 271 -18.03 -6.48 -31.61
CA ILE A 271 -17.19 -5.28 -31.71
C ILE A 271 -18.01 -4.03 -31.37
N THR A 272 -17.39 -3.12 -30.62
CA THR A 272 -17.96 -1.82 -30.27
C THR A 272 -17.45 -0.76 -31.24
N PHE A 273 -18.31 -0.33 -32.16
CA PHE A 273 -18.03 0.80 -33.05
C PHE A 273 -18.25 2.11 -32.30
N ILE A 274 -17.17 2.89 -32.12
CA ILE A 274 -17.22 4.18 -31.40
C ILE A 274 -17.98 5.25 -32.23
N PHE A 275 -18.00 5.10 -33.55
CA PHE A 275 -18.76 5.97 -34.46
C PHE A 275 -19.55 5.10 -35.45
N GLU A 276 -20.88 5.31 -35.51
CA GLU A 276 -21.80 4.58 -36.40
C GLU A 276 -21.44 4.69 -37.89
N SER A 277 -20.67 5.70 -38.28
CA SER A 277 -20.22 5.91 -39.66
C SER A 277 -19.19 4.89 -40.17
N TYR A 278 -18.65 4.02 -39.31
CA TYR A 278 -17.71 2.97 -39.70
C TYR A 278 -18.33 1.57 -39.69
N ARG A 279 -19.63 1.46 -39.43
CA ARG A 279 -20.34 0.19 -39.51
C ARG A 279 -20.50 -0.17 -40.99
N VAL A 280 -19.61 -1.00 -41.52
CA VAL A 280 -19.77 -1.60 -42.84
C VAL A 280 -20.77 -2.73 -42.68
N GLU A 281 -21.85 -2.75 -43.47
CA GLU A 281 -23.00 -3.66 -43.31
C GLU A 281 -22.70 -5.15 -43.58
N ASP A 282 -21.45 -5.51 -43.89
CA ASP A 282 -21.03 -6.86 -44.23
C ASP A 282 -19.73 -7.19 -43.49
N ASP A 283 -19.82 -7.95 -42.38
CA ASP A 283 -18.93 -9.09 -42.03
C ASP A 283 -19.09 -9.50 -40.53
N ASP A 284 -20.28 -9.97 -40.15
CA ASP A 284 -20.56 -10.46 -38.79
C ASP A 284 -19.65 -11.65 -38.39
N GLU A 285 -19.10 -12.40 -39.35
CA GLU A 285 -18.27 -13.58 -39.09
C GLU A 285 -16.82 -13.20 -38.71
N SER A 286 -16.23 -12.25 -39.44
CA SER A 286 -14.90 -11.69 -39.10
C SER A 286 -14.90 -10.96 -37.75
N ASP A 287 -15.98 -10.24 -37.43
CA ASP A 287 -16.12 -9.55 -36.15
C ASP A 287 -16.13 -10.53 -34.96
N VAL A 288 -16.81 -11.68 -35.08
CA VAL A 288 -16.80 -12.74 -34.06
C VAL A 288 -15.42 -13.38 -33.91
N VAL A 289 -14.70 -13.58 -35.01
CA VAL A 289 -13.32 -14.12 -35.00
C VAL A 289 -12.38 -13.17 -34.28
N ASP A 290 -12.46 -11.87 -34.56
CA ASP A 290 -11.62 -10.85 -33.92
C ASP A 290 -11.94 -10.74 -32.42
N VAL A 291 -13.24 -10.76 -32.05
CA VAL A 291 -13.67 -10.75 -30.64
C VAL A 291 -13.11 -11.94 -29.88
N CYS A 292 -13.26 -13.16 -30.43
CA CYS A 292 -12.72 -14.38 -29.82
C CYS A 292 -11.20 -14.32 -29.70
N ARG A 293 -10.51 -13.85 -30.75
CA ARG A 293 -9.04 -13.80 -30.81
C ARG A 293 -8.46 -12.85 -29.77
N VAL A 294 -8.92 -11.60 -29.75
CA VAL A 294 -8.37 -10.57 -28.86
C VAL A 294 -8.78 -10.83 -27.40
N SER A 295 -10.01 -11.29 -27.16
CA SER A 295 -10.42 -11.74 -25.81
C SER A 295 -9.57 -12.93 -25.34
N GLY A 296 -9.27 -13.87 -26.25
CA GLY A 296 -8.36 -14.99 -25.99
C GLY A 296 -6.95 -14.55 -25.63
N TYR A 297 -6.43 -13.49 -26.26
CA TYR A 297 -5.13 -12.92 -25.90
C TYR A 297 -5.13 -12.30 -24.50
N LEU A 298 -6.15 -11.51 -24.14
CA LEU A 298 -6.28 -10.98 -22.78
C LEU A 298 -6.38 -12.11 -21.75
N LYS A 299 -7.19 -13.13 -22.04
CA LYS A 299 -7.33 -14.29 -21.17
C LYS A 299 -6.00 -15.02 -20.97
N THR A 300 -5.25 -15.22 -22.06
CA THR A 300 -3.90 -15.82 -22.05
C THR A 300 -2.92 -14.97 -21.23
N PHE A 301 -2.98 -13.65 -21.36
CA PHE A 301 -2.16 -12.73 -20.56
C PHE A 301 -2.46 -12.86 -19.06
N ILE A 302 -3.72 -13.07 -18.67
CA ILE A 302 -4.15 -13.17 -17.26
C ILE A 302 -3.89 -14.56 -16.66
N GLU A 303 -4.13 -15.65 -17.41
CA GLU A 303 -4.10 -17.04 -16.91
C GLU A 303 -2.70 -17.60 -16.66
N ASN A 304 -1.65 -17.05 -17.28
CA ASN A 304 -0.38 -17.75 -17.38
C ASN A 304 0.46 -17.76 -16.08
N ASP A 305 0.49 -18.95 -15.48
CA ASP A 305 1.37 -19.40 -14.41
C ASP A 305 2.81 -19.58 -14.93
N SER A 306 3.82 -19.12 -14.18
CA SER A 306 5.22 -19.43 -14.46
C SER A 306 5.50 -20.90 -14.11
N VAL A 307 4.90 -21.84 -14.83
CA VAL A 307 5.30 -23.24 -14.75
C VAL A 307 6.63 -23.36 -15.47
N LEU A 308 7.67 -23.60 -14.69
CA LEU A 308 9.00 -24.02 -15.12
C LEU A 308 8.86 -25.19 -16.12
N THR A 309 8.79 -24.89 -17.41
CA THR A 309 9.10 -25.86 -18.45
C THR A 309 10.53 -25.64 -18.86
N ASP A 310 11.36 -26.55 -18.35
CA ASP A 310 12.71 -26.77 -18.81
C ASP A 310 12.69 -26.87 -20.35
N GLN A 311 13.47 -26.00 -20.99
CA GLN A 311 13.79 -25.94 -22.42
C GLN A 311 12.75 -25.34 -23.40
N SER A 312 13.11 -24.13 -23.87
CA SER A 312 12.86 -23.55 -25.20
C SER A 312 11.44 -23.09 -25.56
N PHE A 313 11.11 -21.85 -25.21
CA PHE A 313 11.06 -20.67 -26.09
C PHE A 313 10.49 -19.50 -25.28
N LEU A 314 11.25 -18.40 -25.19
CA LEU A 314 10.86 -17.18 -24.47
C LEU A 314 9.57 -16.59 -25.06
N PHE A 315 8.43 -16.84 -24.42
CA PHE A 315 7.30 -15.92 -24.46
C PHE A 315 7.31 -15.18 -23.11
N ASN A 316 7.46 -13.86 -23.16
CA ASN A 316 7.37 -13.01 -21.98
C ASN A 316 5.95 -13.18 -21.40
N THR A 317 5.87 -13.56 -20.13
CA THR A 317 4.61 -13.83 -19.43
C THR A 317 4.37 -12.75 -18.38
N ALA A 318 3.09 -12.44 -18.13
CA ALA A 318 2.69 -11.43 -17.15
C ALA A 318 3.03 -11.89 -15.73
N SER A 319 4.06 -11.28 -15.16
CA SER A 319 4.39 -11.32 -13.75
C SER A 319 3.24 -10.76 -12.88
N PRO A 320 3.20 -11.10 -11.58
CA PRO A 320 2.25 -10.48 -10.64
C PRO A 320 2.32 -8.95 -10.62
N ALA A 321 3.50 -8.38 -10.90
CA ALA A 321 3.68 -6.94 -11.03
C ALA A 321 2.95 -6.39 -12.27
N GLU A 322 2.90 -7.15 -13.37
CA GLU A 322 2.14 -6.81 -14.58
C GLU A 322 0.64 -6.95 -14.37
N LEU A 323 0.15 -7.99 -13.67
CA LEU A 323 -1.28 -8.10 -13.32
C LEU A 323 -1.74 -6.94 -12.41
N LYS A 324 -0.91 -6.58 -11.43
CA LYS A 324 -1.13 -5.41 -10.56
C LYS A 324 -1.15 -4.12 -11.38
N SER A 325 -0.29 -3.99 -12.38
CA SER A 325 -0.25 -2.84 -13.29
C SER A 325 -1.45 -2.83 -14.24
N LEU A 326 -1.88 -3.98 -14.73
CA LEU A 326 -3.11 -4.15 -15.52
C LEU A 326 -4.34 -3.69 -14.73
N MET A 327 -4.45 -4.09 -13.46
CA MET A 327 -5.54 -3.64 -12.59
C MET A 327 -5.52 -2.14 -12.35
N LYS A 328 -4.34 -1.56 -12.10
CA LYS A 328 -4.22 -0.09 -12.00
C LYS A 328 -4.62 0.62 -13.29
N PHE A 329 -4.21 0.08 -14.43
CA PHE A 329 -4.54 0.62 -15.74
C PHE A 329 -6.04 0.58 -15.99
N TRP A 330 -6.67 -0.57 -15.78
CA TRP A 330 -8.09 -0.82 -16.04
C TRP A 330 -9.01 -0.13 -15.02
N MET A 331 -8.74 -0.32 -13.74
CA MET A 331 -9.66 0.03 -12.64
C MET A 331 -9.25 1.31 -11.90
N GLY A 332 -8.01 1.77 -12.06
CA GLY A 332 -7.45 2.88 -11.30
C GLY A 332 -6.89 2.50 -9.92
N TRP A 333 -6.89 1.21 -9.57
CA TRP A 333 -6.29 0.64 -8.36
C TRP A 333 -6.04 -0.87 -8.52
N GLU A 334 -5.53 -1.55 -7.51
CA GLU A 334 -5.09 -2.96 -7.61
C GLU A 334 -6.19 -4.00 -7.32
N VAL A 335 -7.41 -3.54 -7.04
CA VAL A 335 -8.52 -4.39 -6.59
C VAL A 335 -9.53 -4.58 -7.73
N PRO A 336 -9.89 -5.83 -8.12
CA PRO A 336 -10.94 -6.05 -9.11
C PRO A 336 -12.30 -5.59 -8.58
N ALA A 337 -13.15 -5.06 -9.47
CA ALA A 337 -14.56 -4.82 -9.16
C ALA A 337 -15.36 -6.12 -9.32
N THR A 338 -16.61 -6.13 -8.82
CA THR A 338 -17.53 -7.26 -9.05
C THR A 338 -17.81 -7.51 -10.52
N GLU A 339 -17.81 -6.45 -11.34
CA GLU A 339 -18.01 -6.52 -12.78
C GLU A 339 -16.97 -5.64 -13.47
N MET A 340 -16.22 -6.19 -14.40
CA MET A 340 -15.22 -5.47 -15.20
C MET A 340 -15.50 -5.76 -16.67
N ARG A 341 -15.66 -4.72 -17.49
CA ARG A 341 -16.09 -4.87 -18.89
C ARG A 341 -14.89 -4.86 -19.82
N VAL A 342 -14.93 -5.70 -20.84
CA VAL A 342 -13.99 -5.65 -21.95
C VAL A 342 -14.75 -5.29 -23.23
N GLU A 343 -14.22 -4.33 -23.98
CA GLU A 343 -14.72 -3.92 -25.29
C GLU A 343 -13.64 -4.15 -26.34
N ILE A 344 -14.03 -4.73 -27.47
CA ILE A 344 -13.17 -4.77 -28.66
C ILE A 344 -13.52 -3.58 -29.53
N VAL A 345 -12.52 -2.75 -29.85
CA VAL A 345 -12.71 -1.46 -30.51
C VAL A 345 -11.75 -1.24 -31.68
N GLU A 346 -12.09 -0.28 -32.54
CA GLU A 346 -11.17 0.31 -33.51
C GLU A 346 -10.27 1.34 -32.81
N ALA A 347 -9.07 0.94 -32.41
CA ALA A 347 -8.11 1.80 -31.74
C ALA A 347 -6.67 1.40 -32.09
N PRO A 348 -5.67 2.30 -31.92
CA PRO A 348 -4.28 1.97 -32.17
C PRO A 348 -3.60 1.24 -31.00
N LEU A 349 -4.06 1.45 -29.75
CA LEU A 349 -3.48 0.87 -28.54
C LEU A 349 -4.57 0.55 -27.51
N PRO A 350 -4.32 -0.37 -26.56
CA PRO A 350 -5.20 -0.60 -25.41
C PRO A 350 -5.46 0.70 -24.64
N THR A 351 -6.71 0.90 -24.22
CA THR A 351 -7.11 2.03 -23.39
C THR A 351 -8.05 1.59 -22.28
N ALA A 352 -8.16 2.36 -21.22
CA ALA A 352 -9.07 2.06 -20.11
C ALA A 352 -9.94 3.27 -19.79
N LEU A 353 -11.23 3.01 -19.60
CA LEU A 353 -12.18 3.97 -19.04
C LEU A 353 -12.40 3.61 -17.57
N THR A 354 -11.45 4.02 -16.72
CA THR A 354 -11.42 3.62 -15.31
C THR A 354 -12.72 3.95 -14.57
N CYS A 355 -13.41 5.05 -14.87
CA CYS A 355 -14.73 5.38 -14.28
C CYS A 355 -15.85 4.40 -14.63
N PHE A 356 -15.71 3.64 -15.71
CA PHE A 356 -16.70 2.69 -16.21
C PHE A 356 -16.22 1.25 -16.12
N GLU A 357 -15.07 1.02 -15.48
CA GLU A 357 -14.54 -0.33 -15.22
C GLU A 357 -14.34 -1.09 -16.53
N ASN A 358 -13.95 -0.36 -17.58
CA ASN A 358 -14.02 -0.82 -18.96
C ASN A 358 -12.64 -0.75 -19.62
N LEU A 359 -12.16 -1.91 -20.07
CA LEU A 359 -10.91 -2.08 -20.82
C LEU A 359 -11.21 -2.21 -22.30
N ARG A 360 -10.63 -1.33 -23.10
CA ARG A 360 -10.80 -1.30 -24.54
C ARG A 360 -9.57 -1.88 -25.22
N LEU A 361 -9.79 -2.96 -25.95
CA LEU A 361 -8.74 -3.67 -26.67
C LEU A 361 -8.92 -3.48 -28.18
N PRO A 362 -7.86 -3.05 -28.89
CA PRO A 362 -7.88 -2.98 -30.34
C PRO A 362 -8.17 -4.31 -31.05
N ARG A 363 -9.05 -4.31 -32.05
CA ARG A 363 -9.33 -5.51 -32.87
C ARG A 363 -8.16 -5.94 -33.76
N HIS A 364 -7.27 -5.01 -34.11
CA HIS A 364 -6.28 -5.19 -35.19
C HIS A 364 -5.16 -6.19 -34.85
N TYR A 365 -5.09 -6.67 -33.60
CA TYR A 365 -4.09 -7.65 -33.20
C TYR A 365 -4.36 -9.02 -33.84
N THR A 366 -3.42 -9.45 -34.67
CA THR A 366 -3.41 -10.77 -35.34
C THR A 366 -2.45 -11.76 -34.69
N LEU A 367 -1.52 -11.27 -33.85
CA LEU A 367 -0.52 -12.05 -33.14
C LEU A 367 -0.54 -11.68 -31.66
N TYR A 368 -0.40 -12.68 -30.79
CA TYR A 368 -0.33 -12.46 -29.34
C TYR A 368 0.85 -11.57 -28.95
N LYS A 369 2.01 -11.74 -29.61
CA LYS A 369 3.24 -11.01 -29.26
C LYS A 369 3.10 -9.49 -29.37
N THR A 370 2.47 -9.00 -30.44
CA THR A 370 2.24 -7.56 -30.62
C THR A 370 1.22 -7.02 -29.62
N PHE A 371 0.17 -7.81 -29.32
CA PHE A 371 -0.77 -7.49 -28.25
C PHE A 371 -0.07 -7.36 -26.89
N ASP A 372 0.78 -8.33 -26.56
CA ASP A 372 1.53 -8.40 -25.30
C ASP A 372 2.48 -7.21 -25.14
N GLU A 373 3.29 -6.91 -26.16
CA GLU A 373 4.23 -5.78 -26.15
C GLU A 373 3.50 -4.44 -25.95
N ASP A 374 2.42 -4.20 -26.68
CA ASP A 374 1.64 -2.96 -26.58
C ASP A 374 0.89 -2.86 -25.24
N LEU A 375 0.32 -3.96 -24.74
CA LEU A 375 -0.35 -3.98 -23.45
C LEU A 375 0.64 -3.70 -22.32
N CYS A 376 1.80 -4.36 -22.33
CA CYS A 376 2.89 -4.13 -21.37
C CYS A 376 3.38 -2.68 -21.41
N ALA A 377 3.51 -2.07 -22.59
CA ALA A 377 3.83 -0.66 -22.74
C ALA A 377 2.75 0.25 -22.14
N CYS A 378 1.47 -0.07 -22.34
CA CYS A 378 0.36 0.72 -21.81
C CYS A 378 0.26 0.64 -20.28
N ILE A 379 0.38 -0.56 -19.70
CA ILE A 379 0.26 -0.75 -18.24
C ILE A 379 1.49 -0.21 -17.47
N SER A 380 2.67 -0.18 -18.10
CA SER A 380 3.90 0.33 -17.48
C SER A 380 3.99 1.86 -17.48
N THR A 381 3.35 2.53 -18.44
CA THR A 381 3.40 4.00 -18.59
C THR A 381 2.24 4.73 -17.92
N SER A 382 1.21 4.00 -17.48
CA SER A 382 0.01 4.57 -16.88
C SER A 382 0.16 4.71 -15.36
N TYR A 383 0.67 5.84 -14.90
CA TYR A 383 0.73 6.17 -13.46
C TYR A 383 -0.67 6.28 -12.82
N SER A 384 -1.70 6.50 -13.64
CA SER A 384 -3.12 6.34 -13.32
C SER A 384 -3.91 6.37 -14.64
N GLY A 385 -4.98 5.57 -14.79
CA GLY A 385 -5.83 5.58 -15.99
C GLY A 385 -6.70 6.84 -16.17
N PHE A 386 -6.23 8.01 -15.69
CA PHE A 386 -6.83 9.31 -15.95
C PHE A 386 -6.07 9.99 -17.09
N GLY A 387 -6.66 9.92 -18.28
CA GLY A 387 -6.42 10.90 -19.35
C GLY A 387 -5.28 10.58 -20.31
N ARG A 388 -5.66 10.07 -21.49
CA ARG A 388 -5.65 10.93 -22.68
C ARG A 388 -7.06 10.92 -23.26
N ILE A 389 -7.78 12.03 -23.10
CA ILE A 389 -8.86 12.40 -24.03
C ILE A 389 -8.17 12.86 -25.31
#